data_AF-A0A8S1CLK5-F1
#
_entry.id   AF-A0A8S1CLK5-F1
#
_cell.length_a   1.000
_cell.length_b   1.000
_cell.length_c   1.000
_cell.angle_alpha   90.00
_cell.angle_beta   90.00
_cell.angle_gamma   90.00
#
_symmetry.space_group_name_H-M   'P 1'
#
loop_
_entity.id
_entity.type
_entity.pdbx_description
1 polymer ?
#
loop_
_entity_poly.entity_id
_entity_poly.type
_entity_poly.pdbx_seq_one_letter_code
_entity_poly.pdbx_strand_id
1 'polypeptide(L)'
;MKHSKKFREIWVSTDSHMIANEATKCGAKVHWRSRMSATDTASSLVALQDFIKGHKEFDRIGLIQCTSPFLAVKYLNEAFEHLQQGYDSVFSVTREFKLRWKENRPEKTFVAVNFDPARRPRRQDWDGELVENGMFYFTRRHLISRGLIQGGRIGVVQVERKDSLEVDNPADLNLARYQSGDL
;
A
#
# COMPACT_ATOMS: atom_id res chain seq x y z
N MET A 1 -11.98 6.06 2.72
CA MET A 1 -11.38 6.86 3.82
C MET A 1 -12.41 7.59 4.68
N LYS A 2 -13.16 8.58 4.16
CA LYS A 2 -14.15 9.35 4.97
C LYS A 2 -15.13 8.49 5.75
N HIS A 3 -15.64 7.43 5.12
CA HIS A 3 -16.60 6.52 5.73
C HIS A 3 -16.05 5.72 6.91
N SER A 4 -14.72 5.61 7.09
CA SER A 4 -14.17 4.94 8.28
C SER A 4 -14.38 5.77 9.55
N LYS A 5 -14.44 7.11 9.43
CA LYS A 5 -14.53 8.05 10.57
C LYS A 5 -13.38 7.90 11.60
N LYS A 6 -12.27 7.27 11.23
CA LYS A 6 -11.10 7.03 12.11
C LYS A 6 -9.94 8.01 11.87
N PHE A 7 -9.94 8.70 10.73
CA PHE A 7 -8.90 9.68 10.40
C PHE A 7 -9.24 11.05 10.99
N ARG A 8 -8.28 11.66 11.70
CA ARG A 8 -8.38 13.07 12.13
C ARG A 8 -8.47 13.99 10.91
N GLU A 9 -7.61 13.75 9.93
CA GLU A 9 -7.55 14.52 8.68
C GLU A 9 -7.20 13.62 7.50
N ILE A 10 -7.67 14.00 6.32
CA ILE A 10 -7.37 13.32 5.05
C ILE A 10 -6.71 14.36 4.15
N TRP A 11 -5.55 13.99 3.61
CA TRP A 11 -4.72 14.85 2.78
C TRP A 11 -4.44 14.18 1.43
N VAL A 12 -4.39 14.97 0.37
CA VAL A 12 -3.85 14.57 -0.93
C VAL A 12 -2.58 15.37 -1.17
N SER A 13 -1.47 14.65 -1.31
CA SER A 13 -0.18 15.24 -1.65
C SER A 13 0.01 15.23 -3.17
N THR A 14 0.08 16.41 -3.78
CA THR A 14 0.12 16.59 -5.24
C THR A 14 0.90 17.84 -5.63
N ASP A 15 1.37 17.87 -6.87
CA ASP A 15 1.94 19.02 -7.59
C ASP A 15 1.02 19.52 -8.72
N SER A 16 -0.08 18.81 -9.00
CA SER A 16 -1.07 19.15 -10.02
C SER A 16 -2.28 19.89 -9.45
N HIS A 17 -2.61 21.04 -10.05
CA HIS A 17 -3.83 21.79 -9.77
C HIS A 17 -5.12 20.99 -10.07
N MET A 18 -5.12 20.16 -11.11
CA MET A 18 -6.30 19.33 -11.42
C MET A 18 -6.58 18.33 -10.30
N ILE A 19 -5.53 17.66 -9.81
CA ILE A 19 -5.64 16.72 -8.68
C ILE A 19 -6.04 17.45 -7.40
N ALA A 20 -5.46 18.63 -7.13
CA ALA A 20 -5.79 19.44 -5.96
C ALA A 20 -7.28 19.87 -5.96
N ASN A 21 -7.81 20.23 -7.12
CA ASN A 21 -9.21 20.59 -7.28
C ASN A 21 -10.13 19.40 -6.99
N GLU A 22 -9.84 18.21 -7.55
CA GLU A 22 -10.62 17.00 -7.26
C GLU A 22 -10.53 16.57 -5.79
N ALA A 23 -9.33 16.65 -5.19
CA ALA A 23 -9.15 16.39 -3.77
C ALA A 23 -10.04 17.29 -2.90
N THR A 24 -10.08 18.59 -3.22
CA THR A 24 -10.87 19.60 -2.49
C THR A 24 -12.37 19.36 -2.65
N LYS A 25 -12.86 19.04 -3.86
CA LYS A 25 -14.26 18.63 -4.10
C LYS A 25 -14.63 17.40 -3.26
N CYS A 26 -13.70 16.46 -3.17
CA CYS A 26 -13.79 15.30 -2.29
C CYS A 26 -13.52 15.62 -0.82
N GLY A 27 -13.44 16.89 -0.40
CA GLY A 27 -13.24 17.36 0.98
C GLY A 27 -11.96 16.87 1.67
N ALA A 28 -10.93 16.52 0.90
CA ALA A 28 -9.59 16.31 1.41
C ALA A 28 -8.81 17.63 1.41
N LYS A 29 -7.85 17.77 2.33
CA LYS A 29 -6.90 18.87 2.34
C LYS A 29 -5.79 18.62 1.32
N VAL A 30 -5.13 19.68 0.84
CA VAL A 30 -4.06 19.57 -0.16
C VAL A 30 -2.71 19.88 0.48
N HIS A 31 -1.75 18.97 0.29
CA HIS A 31 -0.34 19.22 0.57
C HIS A 31 0.40 19.39 -0.76
N TRP A 32 0.88 20.61 -1.02
CA TRP A 32 1.66 20.88 -2.22
C TRP A 32 3.06 20.28 -2.08
N ARG A 33 3.38 19.34 -2.98
CA ARG A 33 4.69 18.67 -2.99
C ARG A 33 5.80 19.66 -3.29
N SER A 34 6.92 19.53 -2.57
CA SER A 34 8.16 20.18 -3.01
C SER A 34 8.64 19.57 -4.33
N ARG A 35 9.39 20.35 -5.12
CA ARG A 35 9.96 19.88 -6.41
C ARG A 35 10.74 18.56 -6.28
N MET A 36 11.39 18.33 -5.13
CA MET A 36 12.16 17.09 -4.87
C MET A 36 11.29 15.85 -4.69
N SER A 37 10.04 16.01 -4.23
CA SER A 37 9.10 14.91 -3.99
C SER A 37 8.12 14.67 -5.16
N ALA A 38 8.20 15.51 -6.19
CA ALA A 38 7.32 15.50 -7.35
C ALA A 38 8.01 14.95 -8.62
N THR A 39 9.18 14.33 -8.50
CA THR A 39 9.87 13.69 -9.64
C THR A 39 9.34 12.28 -9.87
N ASP A 40 9.42 11.78 -11.11
CA ASP A 40 8.99 10.42 -11.48
C ASP A 40 9.71 9.30 -10.70
N THR A 41 10.89 9.60 -10.15
CA THR A 41 11.70 8.66 -9.36
C THR A 41 11.57 8.86 -7.84
N ALA A 42 10.75 9.80 -7.38
CA ALA A 42 10.58 10.05 -5.96
C ALA A 42 9.83 8.87 -5.32
N SER A 43 10.46 8.25 -4.32
CA SER A 43 9.82 7.14 -3.59
C SER A 43 8.71 7.64 -2.67
N SER A 44 7.79 6.75 -2.31
CA SER A 44 6.75 7.01 -1.31
C SER A 44 7.33 7.53 0.02
N LEU A 45 8.53 7.11 0.38
CA LEU A 45 9.24 7.58 1.57
C LEU A 45 9.60 9.06 1.46
N VAL A 46 10.09 9.52 0.30
CA VAL A 46 10.44 10.93 0.08
C VAL A 46 9.19 11.80 0.19
N ALA A 47 8.06 11.37 -0.39
CA ALA A 47 6.79 12.07 -0.27
C ALA A 47 6.28 12.14 1.19
N LEU A 48 6.41 11.04 1.95
CA LEU A 48 6.08 11.03 3.37
C LEU A 48 6.99 11.97 4.17
N GLN A 49 8.29 11.96 3.91
CA GLN A 49 9.26 12.85 4.55
C GLN A 49 8.97 14.33 4.27
N ASP A 50 8.59 14.66 3.03
CA ASP A 50 8.14 16.00 2.64
C ASP A 50 6.90 16.42 3.43
N PHE A 51 5.88 15.57 3.47
CA PHE A 51 4.64 15.82 4.22
C PHE A 51 4.92 16.06 5.71
N ILE A 52 5.66 15.17 6.37
CA ILE A 52 5.86 15.25 7.81
C ILE A 52 6.72 16.45 8.24
N LYS A 53 7.48 17.09 7.33
CA LYS A 53 8.23 18.32 7.62
C LYS A 53 7.31 19.52 7.85
N GLY A 54 6.25 19.63 7.05
CA GLY A 54 5.26 20.71 7.13
C GLY A 54 4.19 20.48 8.20
N HIS A 55 3.88 19.22 8.50
CA HIS A 55 2.76 18.86 9.37
C HIS A 55 3.23 18.11 10.62
N LYS A 56 3.85 18.83 11.57
CA LYS A 56 4.53 18.27 12.75
C LYS A 56 3.58 17.66 13.78
N GLU A 57 2.31 18.03 13.74
CA GLU A 57 1.28 17.64 14.70
C GLU A 57 0.77 16.20 14.52
N PHE A 58 1.13 15.51 13.43
CA PHE A 58 0.73 14.13 13.20
C PHE A 58 1.84 13.15 13.60
N ASP A 59 1.57 12.27 14.55
CA ASP A 59 2.48 11.17 14.92
C ASP A 59 2.24 9.89 14.08
N ARG A 60 1.01 9.65 13.63
CA ARG A 60 0.65 8.47 12.83
C ARG A 60 0.19 8.92 11.45
N ILE A 61 0.78 8.34 10.42
CA ILE A 61 0.51 8.67 9.03
C ILE A 61 0.05 7.39 8.33
N GLY A 62 -1.06 7.47 7.60
CA GLY A 62 -1.49 6.44 6.66
C GLY A 62 -1.22 6.90 5.23
N LEU A 63 -0.29 6.25 4.55
CA LEU A 63 -0.14 6.34 3.10
C LEU A 63 -1.17 5.42 2.47
N ILE A 64 -2.00 5.95 1.58
CA ILE A 64 -3.00 5.19 0.83
C ILE A 64 -2.74 5.45 -0.65
N GLN A 65 -2.54 4.40 -1.44
CA GLN A 65 -2.27 4.54 -2.86
C GLN A 65 -3.57 4.50 -3.65
N CYS A 66 -3.75 5.47 -4.55
CA CYS A 66 -4.96 5.58 -5.39
C CYS A 66 -5.01 4.52 -6.51
N THR A 67 -3.92 3.77 -6.72
CA THR A 67 -3.85 2.64 -7.66
C THR A 67 -4.61 1.41 -7.17
N SER A 68 -5.09 1.39 -5.92
CA SER A 68 -5.89 0.29 -5.36
C SER A 68 -7.36 0.74 -5.15
N PRO A 69 -8.19 0.78 -6.20
CA PRO A 69 -9.51 1.41 -6.18
C PRO A 69 -10.53 0.70 -5.26
N PHE A 70 -10.32 -0.58 -4.96
CA PHE A 70 -11.24 -1.41 -4.15
C PHE A 70 -10.94 -1.38 -2.64
N LEU A 71 -10.23 -0.36 -2.16
CA LEU A 71 -10.01 -0.15 -0.74
C LEU A 71 -11.33 -0.04 0.04
N ALA A 72 -11.66 -1.11 0.78
CA ALA A 72 -12.84 -1.16 1.63
C ALA A 72 -12.56 -0.65 3.05
N VAL A 73 -13.60 -0.10 3.70
CA VAL A 73 -13.53 0.41 5.08
C VAL A 73 -13.12 -0.68 6.08
N LYS A 74 -13.49 -1.95 5.84
CA LYS A 74 -13.14 -3.08 6.70
C LYS A 74 -11.63 -3.20 6.92
N TYR A 75 -10.83 -3.05 5.85
CA TYR A 75 -9.37 -3.18 5.92
C TYR A 75 -8.72 -2.03 6.70
N LEU A 76 -9.29 -0.82 6.56
CA LEU A 76 -8.84 0.33 7.33
C LEU A 76 -9.13 0.13 8.82
N ASN A 77 -10.33 -0.36 9.17
CA ASN A 77 -10.71 -0.62 10.55
C ASN A 77 -9.78 -1.65 11.22
N GLU A 78 -9.49 -2.75 10.54
CA GLU A 78 -8.53 -3.77 11.01
C GLU A 78 -7.14 -3.16 11.24
N ALA A 79 -6.66 -2.32 10.31
CA ALA A 79 -5.40 -1.61 10.50
C ALA A 79 -5.43 -0.70 11.74
N PHE A 80 -6.54 0.00 11.98
CA PHE A 80 -6.70 0.83 13.18
C PHE A 80 -6.69 0.01 14.48
N GLU A 81 -7.27 -1.19 14.49
CA GLU A 81 -7.23 -2.09 15.64
C GLU A 81 -5.79 -2.51 15.97
N HIS A 82 -5.00 -2.90 14.97
CA HIS A 82 -3.57 -3.15 15.16
C HIS A 82 -2.85 -1.92 15.72
N LEU A 83 -3.10 -0.73 15.17
CA LEU A 83 -2.49 0.50 15.69
C LEU A 83 -2.89 0.80 17.15
N GLN A 84 -4.08 0.39 17.61
CA GLN A 84 -4.51 0.50 19.00
C GLN A 84 -3.83 -0.54 19.91
N GLN A 85 -3.50 -1.72 19.37
CA GLN A 85 -2.74 -2.77 20.05
C GLN A 85 -1.23 -2.48 20.16
N GLY A 86 -0.79 -1.30 19.70
CA GLY A 86 0.59 -0.83 19.86
C GLY A 86 1.53 -1.23 18.72
N TYR A 87 1.01 -1.61 17.56
CA TYR A 87 1.83 -1.78 16.36
C TYR A 87 2.38 -0.43 15.87
N ASP A 88 3.63 -0.41 15.41
CA ASP A 88 4.32 0.79 14.95
C ASP A 88 4.14 1.03 13.44
N SER A 89 3.99 -0.04 12.68
CA SER A 89 3.63 0.01 11.26
C SER A 89 2.68 -1.12 10.89
N VAL A 90 1.70 -0.82 10.05
CA VAL A 90 0.69 -1.78 9.57
C VAL A 90 0.46 -1.56 8.08
N PHE A 91 0.55 -2.60 7.26
CA PHE A 91 0.37 -2.49 5.81
C PHE A 91 -0.46 -3.62 5.23
N SER A 92 -0.96 -3.42 4.02
CA SER A 92 -1.83 -4.36 3.34
C SER A 92 -1.05 -5.43 2.59
N VAL A 93 -1.54 -6.67 2.66
CA VAL A 93 -0.96 -7.83 1.97
C VAL A 93 -2.07 -8.68 1.34
N THR A 94 -1.75 -9.41 0.28
CA THR A 94 -2.60 -10.45 -0.30
C THR A 94 -1.95 -11.81 -0.14
N ARG A 95 -2.73 -12.84 0.20
CA ARG A 95 -2.24 -14.22 0.26
C ARG A 95 -2.16 -14.83 -1.13
N GLU A 96 -0.96 -15.25 -1.51
CA GLU A 96 -0.63 -15.83 -2.81
C GLU A 96 -0.14 -17.27 -2.66
N PHE A 97 -0.44 -18.10 -3.65
CA PHE A 97 -0.03 -19.51 -3.68
C PHE A 97 0.93 -19.78 -4.84
N LYS A 98 1.78 -18.80 -5.15
CA LYS A 98 2.72 -18.84 -6.27
C LYS A 98 3.96 -19.63 -5.87
N LEU A 99 4.34 -20.61 -6.68
CA LEU A 99 5.58 -21.35 -6.53
C LEU A 99 6.70 -20.58 -7.24
N ARG A 100 7.70 -20.12 -6.49
CA ARG A 100 8.73 -19.19 -6.97
C ARG A 100 10.01 -19.95 -7.34
N TRP A 101 10.60 -19.54 -8.46
CA TRP A 101 11.90 -19.96 -8.92
C TRP A 101 12.84 -18.76 -8.95
N LYS A 102 14.09 -18.94 -8.51
CA LYS A 102 15.15 -17.94 -8.61
C LYS A 102 16.12 -18.36 -9.71
N GLU A 103 16.40 -17.45 -10.64
CA GLU A 103 17.44 -17.64 -11.65
C GLU A 103 18.81 -17.54 -10.98
N ASN A 104 19.68 -18.53 -11.19
CA ASN A 104 21.09 -18.47 -10.84
C ASN A 104 21.90 -18.00 -12.06
N ARG A 105 22.54 -16.84 -11.93
CA ARG A 105 23.43 -16.29 -12.96
C ARG A 105 24.88 -16.42 -12.51
N PRO A 106 25.83 -16.79 -13.40
CA PRO A 106 25.71 -16.77 -14.87
C PRO A 106 25.19 -18.06 -15.51
N GLU A 107 24.97 -19.11 -14.74
CA GLU A 107 24.70 -20.48 -15.22
C GLU A 107 23.36 -20.66 -15.95
N LYS A 108 22.44 -19.68 -15.87
CA LYS A 108 21.07 -19.74 -16.42
C LYS A 108 20.27 -20.96 -15.92
N THR A 109 20.55 -21.40 -14.70
CA THR A 109 19.83 -22.46 -14.00
C THR A 109 18.77 -21.84 -13.07
N PHE A 110 17.82 -22.64 -12.60
CA PHE A 110 16.74 -22.18 -11.73
C PHE A 110 16.65 -23.04 -10.48
N VAL A 111 16.52 -22.39 -9.33
CA VAL A 111 16.33 -23.05 -8.03
C VAL A 111 14.97 -22.70 -7.44
N ALA A 112 14.26 -23.70 -6.93
CA ALA A 112 13.00 -23.48 -6.26
C ALA A 112 13.24 -22.72 -4.94
N VAL A 113 12.41 -21.70 -4.67
CA VAL A 113 12.61 -20.79 -3.52
C VAL A 113 11.78 -21.21 -2.31
N ASN A 114 10.52 -21.60 -2.55
CA ASN A 114 9.52 -21.82 -1.50
C ASN A 114 8.84 -23.20 -1.60
N PHE A 115 9.41 -24.14 -2.36
CA PHE A 115 8.88 -25.50 -2.50
C PHE A 115 9.96 -26.49 -2.94
N ASP A 116 9.67 -27.78 -2.78
CA ASP A 116 10.48 -28.89 -3.28
C ASP A 116 9.90 -29.38 -4.63
N PRO A 117 10.67 -29.32 -5.75
CA PRO A 117 10.23 -29.86 -7.03
C PRO A 117 9.88 -31.36 -7.01
N ALA A 118 10.53 -32.16 -6.15
CA ALA A 118 10.24 -33.58 -6.00
C ALA A 118 8.95 -33.83 -5.18
N ARG A 119 8.49 -32.85 -4.41
CA ARG A 119 7.29 -32.90 -3.57
C ARG A 119 6.44 -31.64 -3.75
N ARG A 120 6.05 -31.38 -4.99
CA ARG A 120 5.33 -30.16 -5.36
C ARG A 120 3.99 -30.05 -4.60
N PRO A 121 3.78 -29.00 -3.78
CA PRO A 121 2.55 -28.86 -3.01
C PRO A 121 1.39 -28.46 -3.92
N ARG A 122 0.18 -28.97 -3.64
CA ARG A 122 -1.05 -28.41 -4.24
C ARG A 122 -1.44 -27.16 -3.47
N ARG A 123 -2.29 -26.32 -4.07
CA ARG A 123 -2.72 -25.04 -3.47
C ARG A 123 -3.35 -25.21 -2.09
N GLN A 124 -4.11 -26.28 -1.89
CA GLN A 124 -4.81 -26.58 -0.64
C GLN A 124 -3.90 -27.21 0.43
N ASP A 125 -2.68 -27.61 0.09
CA ASP A 125 -1.78 -28.35 1.00
C ASP A 125 -0.79 -27.43 1.72
N TRP A 126 -0.88 -26.10 1.54
CA TRP A 126 0.00 -25.15 2.22
C TRP A 126 -0.66 -23.78 2.40
N ASP A 127 -0.12 -22.99 3.33
CA ASP A 127 -0.71 -21.71 3.71
C ASP A 127 -0.48 -20.58 2.69
N GLY A 128 0.35 -20.81 1.66
CA GLY A 128 0.80 -19.76 0.76
C GLY A 128 1.70 -18.73 1.45
N GLU A 129 1.90 -17.60 0.79
CA GLU A 129 2.73 -16.50 1.29
C GLU A 129 1.97 -15.18 1.23
N LEU A 130 2.28 -14.28 2.16
CA LEU A 130 1.76 -12.92 2.17
C LEU A 130 2.65 -12.03 1.31
N VAL A 131 2.04 -11.34 0.35
CA VAL A 131 2.72 -10.44 -0.59
C VAL A 131 2.10 -9.05 -0.44
N GLU A 132 2.92 -8.01 -0.33
CA GLU A 132 2.44 -6.63 -0.33
C GLU A 132 1.65 -6.32 -1.61
N ASN A 133 0.64 -5.46 -1.49
CA ASN A 133 -0.27 -5.12 -2.58
C ASN A 133 -0.47 -3.60 -2.76
N GLY A 134 0.44 -2.78 -2.21
CA GLY A 134 0.46 -1.33 -2.41
C GLY A 134 -0.72 -0.55 -1.81
N MET A 135 -1.76 -1.20 -1.30
CA MET A 135 -3.03 -0.51 -1.00
C MET A 135 -2.91 0.52 0.12
N PHE A 136 -2.26 0.18 1.24
CA PHE A 136 -1.94 1.15 2.28
C PHE A 136 -0.75 0.77 3.15
N TYR A 137 -0.16 1.80 3.76
CA TYR A 137 0.91 1.74 4.74
C TYR A 137 0.64 2.73 5.87
N PHE A 138 0.31 2.23 7.06
CA PHE A 138 0.28 3.00 8.29
C PHE A 138 1.62 2.92 8.98
N THR A 139 2.13 4.06 9.42
CA THR A 139 3.44 4.16 10.05
C THR A 139 3.51 5.31 11.05
N ARG A 140 4.45 5.22 11.98
CA ARG A 140 4.75 6.30 12.91
C ARG A 140 5.77 7.27 12.32
N ARG A 141 5.63 8.55 12.68
CA ARG A 141 6.54 9.65 12.31
C ARG A 141 8.00 9.28 12.53
N HIS A 142 8.32 8.71 13.68
CA HIS A 142 9.71 8.38 14.02
C HIS A 142 10.32 7.31 13.09
N LEU A 143 9.52 6.47 12.43
CA LEU A 143 10.00 5.55 11.39
C LEU A 143 10.31 6.32 10.10
N ILE A 144 9.39 7.18 9.65
CA ILE A 144 9.58 8.01 8.45
C ILE A 144 10.83 8.89 8.61
N SER A 145 11.03 9.49 9.79
CA SER A 145 12.20 10.30 10.11
C SER A 145 13.52 9.52 10.07
N ARG A 146 13.48 8.20 10.28
CA ARG A 146 14.63 7.28 10.15
C ARG A 146 14.78 6.70 8.73
N GLY A 147 13.93 7.11 7.80
CA GLY A 147 13.96 6.60 6.43
C GLY A 147 13.24 5.26 6.25
N LEU A 148 12.27 4.94 7.10
CA LEU A 148 11.51 3.70 7.05
C LEU A 148 10.00 3.97 6.92
N ILE A 149 9.32 3.19 6.08
CA ILE A 149 7.85 3.13 6.08
C ILE A 149 7.39 2.01 7.01
N GLN A 150 8.03 0.85 6.94
CA GLN A 150 7.72 -0.32 7.77
C GLN A 150 8.83 -0.56 8.80
N GLY A 151 8.48 -0.87 10.04
CA GLY A 151 9.45 -1.14 11.11
C GLY A 151 8.84 -1.11 12.51
N GLY A 152 9.66 -1.36 13.52
CA GLY A 152 9.19 -1.53 14.91
C GLY A 152 8.33 -2.78 15.05
N ARG A 153 7.23 -2.71 15.80
CA ARG A 153 6.24 -3.80 15.86
C ARG A 153 5.37 -3.78 14.59
N ILE A 154 5.65 -4.71 13.68
CA ILE A 154 5.00 -4.79 12.35
C ILE A 154 3.71 -5.62 12.42
N GLY A 155 2.64 -5.09 11.85
CA GLY A 155 1.37 -5.78 11.63
C GLY A 155 1.01 -5.78 10.14
N VAL A 156 0.15 -6.70 9.73
CA VAL A 156 -0.33 -6.78 8.35
C VAL A 156 -1.84 -6.99 8.34
N VAL A 157 -2.51 -6.41 7.35
CA VAL A 157 -3.94 -6.64 7.09
C VAL A 157 -4.05 -7.43 5.80
N GLN A 158 -4.70 -8.59 5.87
CA GLN A 158 -4.87 -9.44 4.70
C GLN A 158 -6.08 -8.98 3.88
N VAL A 159 -5.81 -8.54 2.64
CA VAL A 159 -6.80 -8.14 1.65
C VAL A 159 -7.22 -9.36 0.84
N GLU A 160 -8.53 -9.51 0.61
CA GLU A 160 -9.04 -10.53 -0.30
C GLU A 160 -8.56 -10.27 -1.73
N ARG A 161 -8.22 -11.32 -2.48
CA ARG A 161 -7.69 -11.19 -3.84
C ARG A 161 -8.58 -10.37 -4.79
N LYS A 162 -9.91 -10.47 -4.63
CA LYS A 162 -10.87 -9.70 -5.44
C LYS A 162 -10.79 -8.19 -5.20
N ASP A 163 -10.32 -7.78 -4.01
CA ASP A 163 -10.21 -6.37 -3.62
C ASP A 163 -8.76 -5.86 -3.82
N SER A 164 -7.81 -6.72 -4.21
CA SER A 164 -6.39 -6.39 -4.30
C SER A 164 -5.90 -6.05 -5.72
N LEU A 165 -6.79 -5.60 -6.61
CA LEU A 165 -6.39 -5.14 -7.93
C LEU A 165 -5.59 -3.84 -7.79
N GLU A 166 -4.40 -3.80 -8.40
CA GLU A 166 -3.58 -2.60 -8.57
C GLU A 166 -3.67 -2.14 -10.03
N VAL A 167 -3.85 -0.84 -10.22
CA VAL A 167 -3.96 -0.20 -11.54
C VAL A 167 -2.63 0.42 -11.91
N ASP A 168 -1.83 -0.31 -12.68
CA ASP A 168 -0.51 0.14 -13.17
C ASP A 168 -0.54 0.47 -14.67
N ASN A 169 -1.48 -0.12 -15.41
CA ASN A 169 -1.60 0.04 -16.85
C ASN A 169 -3.06 0.18 -17.32
N PRO A 170 -3.29 0.56 -18.60
CA PRO A 170 -4.65 0.73 -19.13
C PRO A 170 -5.54 -0.52 -19.09
N ALA A 171 -4.96 -1.73 -19.15
CA ALA A 171 -5.74 -2.97 -19.05
C ALA A 171 -6.27 -3.18 -17.63
N ASP A 172 -5.47 -2.88 -16.61
CA ASP A 172 -5.90 -2.94 -15.22
C ASP A 172 -7.04 -1.95 -14.96
N LEU A 173 -6.96 -0.75 -15.54
CA LEU A 173 -8.01 0.27 -15.42
C LEU A 173 -9.33 -0.21 -16.04
N ASN A 174 -9.28 -0.86 -17.21
CA ASN A 174 -10.48 -1.43 -17.82
C ASN A 174 -11.07 -2.56 -16.97
N LEU A 175 -10.21 -3.41 -16.40
CA LEU A 175 -10.65 -4.46 -15.47
C LEU A 175 -11.29 -3.87 -14.22
N ALA A 176 -10.72 -2.79 -13.66
CA ALA A 176 -11.26 -2.09 -12.51
C ALA A 176 -12.66 -1.53 -12.81
N ARG A 177 -12.84 -0.87 -13.97
CA ARG A 177 -14.14 -0.35 -14.41
C ARG A 177 -15.19 -1.45 -14.60
N TYR A 178 -14.79 -2.58 -15.17
CA TYR A 178 -15.68 -3.73 -15.31
C TYR A 178 -16.12 -4.28 -13.94
N GLN A 179 -15.20 -4.37 -12.99
CA GLN A 179 -15.49 -4.85 -11.63
C GLN A 179 -16.34 -3.85 -10.80
N SER A 180 -16.18 -2.54 -11.02
CA SER A 180 -17.00 -1.51 -10.35
C SER A 180 -18.41 -1.38 -10.93
N GLY A 181 -18.69 -1.97 -12.10
CA GLY A 181 -19.96 -1.80 -12.80
C GLY A 181 -20.05 -0.49 -13.58
N ASP A 182 -18.91 0.15 -13.89
CA ASP A 182 -18.83 1.36 -14.70
C ASP A 182 -18.79 1.07 -16.22
N LEU A 183 -18.79 -0.20 -16.61
CA LEU A 183 -18.85 -0.71 -17.99
C LEU A 183 -20.00 -1.70 -18.18
#